data_AF-A0A4Q5P8H9-F1
#
_entry.id   AF-A0A4Q5P8H9-F1
#
_cell.length_a   1.000
_cell.length_b   1.000
_cell.length_c   1.000
_cell.angle_alpha   90.00
_cell.angle_beta   90.00
_cell.angle_gamma   90.00
#
_symmetry.space_group_name_H-M   'P 1'
#
loop_
_entity.id
_entity.type
_entity.pdbx_description
1 polymer ?
#
loop_
_entity_poly.entity_id
_entity_poly.type
_entity_poly.pdbx_seq_one_letter_code
_entity_poly.pdbx_strand_id
1 'polypeptide(L)'
;MSSDLYAQLQNSLEEAVFEAFRRTIRAHSNEGLYCVALYTSSDYSYVYDTANTSKGLQDLVQRSLQAGKENDPQSAEHAYRWSPCDWPYHLENEELFHQPNFLLEEIWKTADACSDEDSDRAYLAIHDVFIAVSKKIRQSGIVPDDCLIALLAGDQSDESRVVNAEEINAPGLVAKFLPGFRPDAARLAQLRASRRDPINRHFRE
;
A
#
# COMPACT_ATOMS: atom_id res chain seq x y z
N MET A 1 -24.21 -13.84 -5.25
CA MET A 1 -23.59 -14.04 -3.93
C MET A 1 -22.30 -13.24 -3.72
N SER A 2 -21.67 -12.67 -4.77
CA SER A 2 -20.39 -11.97 -4.60
C SER A 2 -20.46 -10.56 -3.98
N SER A 3 -21.54 -9.80 -4.17
CA SER A 3 -21.62 -8.40 -3.69
C SER A 3 -21.54 -8.25 -2.17
N ASP A 4 -22.00 -9.26 -1.44
CA ASP A 4 -22.01 -9.24 0.03
C ASP A 4 -20.60 -9.42 0.60
N LEU A 5 -19.78 -10.29 0.00
CA LEU A 5 -18.39 -10.49 0.43
C LEU A 5 -17.54 -9.23 0.26
N TYR A 6 -17.68 -8.49 -0.84
CA TYR A 6 -16.94 -7.23 -1.02
C TYR A 6 -17.36 -6.16 -0.01
N ALA A 7 -18.66 -6.08 0.32
CA ALA A 7 -19.14 -5.14 1.34
C ALA A 7 -18.63 -5.52 2.74
N GLN A 8 -18.61 -6.82 3.07
CA GLN A 8 -18.02 -7.33 4.31
C GLN A 8 -16.51 -7.04 4.37
N LEU A 9 -15.79 -7.27 3.26
CA LEU A 9 -14.36 -6.96 3.15
C LEU A 9 -14.12 -5.47 3.39
N GLN A 10 -14.88 -4.60 2.74
CA GLN A 10 -14.73 -3.16 2.90
C GLN A 10 -14.93 -2.73 4.36
N ASN A 11 -15.99 -3.19 5.02
CA ASN A 11 -16.25 -2.84 6.42
C ASN A 11 -15.17 -3.37 7.35
N SER A 12 -14.78 -4.64 7.19
CA SER A 12 -13.76 -5.25 8.03
C SER A 12 -12.38 -4.62 7.82
N LEU A 13 -12.02 -4.31 6.58
CA LEU A 13 -10.77 -3.64 6.24
C LEU A 13 -10.76 -2.21 6.77
N GLU A 14 -11.88 -1.49 6.67
CA GLU A 14 -12.02 -0.16 7.25
C GLU A 14 -11.74 -0.17 8.75
N GLU A 15 -12.43 -1.04 9.51
CA GLU A 15 -12.23 -1.15 10.96
C GLU A 15 -10.77 -1.46 11.32
N ALA A 16 -10.16 -2.43 10.63
CA ALA A 16 -8.78 -2.84 10.84
C ALA A 16 -7.80 -1.69 10.56
N VAL A 17 -7.93 -1.00 9.43
CA VAL A 17 -7.03 0.09 9.03
C VAL A 17 -7.17 1.30 9.92
N PHE A 18 -8.41 1.66 10.31
CA PHE A 18 -8.66 2.77 11.23
C PHE A 18 -7.94 2.53 12.55
N GLU A 19 -8.06 1.33 13.11
CA GLU A 19 -7.43 0.99 14.39
C GLU A 19 -5.91 0.86 14.26
N ALA A 20 -5.40 0.17 13.25
CA ALA A 20 -3.97 -0.03 13.01
C ALA A 20 -3.26 1.33 12.86
N PHE A 21 -3.73 2.19 11.95
CA PHE A 21 -3.07 3.47 11.70
C PHE A 21 -3.16 4.39 12.92
N ARG A 22 -4.28 4.39 13.65
CA ARG A 22 -4.42 5.15 14.90
C ARG A 22 -3.39 4.70 15.94
N ARG A 23 -3.15 3.39 16.09
CA ARG A 23 -2.16 2.82 17.01
C ARG A 23 -0.74 3.24 16.59
N THR A 24 -0.36 2.99 15.35
CA THR A 24 0.97 3.31 14.81
C THR A 24 1.27 4.81 14.89
N ILE A 25 0.33 5.68 14.53
CA ILE A 25 0.51 7.14 14.63
C ILE A 25 0.70 7.57 16.08
N ARG A 26 -0.11 7.04 17.00
CA ARG A 26 0.02 7.35 18.42
C ARG A 26 1.37 6.87 18.98
N ALA A 27 1.83 5.69 18.59
CA ALA A 27 3.06 5.09 19.08
C ALA A 27 4.31 5.81 18.55
N HIS A 28 4.30 6.25 17.29
CA HIS A 28 5.53 6.66 16.57
C HIS A 28 5.49 8.10 16.02
N SER A 29 4.55 8.93 16.48
CA SER A 29 4.41 10.33 16.04
C SER A 29 5.67 11.18 16.26
N ASN A 30 6.50 10.86 17.24
CA ASN A 30 7.74 11.58 17.55
C ASN A 30 8.95 11.15 16.68
N GLU A 31 8.78 10.15 15.81
CA GLU A 31 9.87 9.60 15.01
C GLU A 31 9.95 10.17 13.58
N GLY A 32 9.09 11.14 13.27
CA GLY A 32 8.95 11.68 11.92
C GLY A 32 8.33 10.64 10.97
N LEU A 33 7.17 10.11 11.37
CA LEU A 33 6.33 9.22 10.55
C LEU A 33 6.02 9.88 9.21
N TYR A 34 6.42 9.26 8.11
CA TYR A 34 6.23 9.83 6.77
C TYR A 34 5.40 8.94 5.86
N CYS A 35 5.21 7.66 6.21
CA CYS A 35 4.36 6.75 5.47
C CYS A 35 3.67 5.76 6.42
N VAL A 36 2.37 5.59 6.23
CA VAL A 36 1.61 4.40 6.64
C VAL A 36 1.11 3.73 5.37
N ALA A 37 0.98 2.42 5.33
CA ALA A 37 0.59 1.72 4.13
C ALA A 37 -0.16 0.44 4.42
N LEU A 38 -0.98 0.05 3.45
CA LEU A 38 -1.43 -1.32 3.31
C LEU A 38 -0.40 -2.08 2.49
N TYR A 39 0.15 -3.15 3.08
CA TYR A 39 1.03 -4.09 2.41
C TYR A 39 0.24 -5.30 1.93
N THR A 40 0.46 -5.71 0.69
CA THR A 40 -0.31 -6.74 0.00
C THR A 40 0.54 -7.44 -1.08
N SER A 41 -0.01 -8.45 -1.74
CA SER A 41 0.54 -9.04 -2.96
C SER A 41 0.10 -8.24 -4.20
N SER A 42 0.70 -8.55 -5.36
CA SER A 42 0.30 -7.95 -6.64
C SER A 42 -1.15 -8.25 -7.02
N ASP A 43 -1.76 -9.31 -6.49
CA ASP A 43 -3.14 -9.73 -6.72
C ASP A 43 -4.10 -9.41 -5.56
N TYR A 44 -3.66 -8.74 -4.50
CA TYR A 44 -4.49 -8.50 -3.32
C TYR A 44 -5.01 -9.75 -2.61
N SER A 45 -4.22 -10.83 -2.56
CA SER A 45 -4.58 -12.07 -1.85
C SER A 45 -4.43 -11.99 -0.33
N TYR A 46 -3.75 -10.97 0.18
CA TYR A 46 -3.66 -10.66 1.61
C TYR A 46 -3.51 -9.16 1.86
N VAL A 47 -3.61 -8.73 3.11
CA VAL A 47 -3.40 -7.35 3.54
C VAL A 47 -2.88 -7.29 4.96
N TYR A 48 -1.94 -6.39 5.19
CA TYR A 48 -1.42 -6.04 6.51
C TYR A 48 -1.08 -4.55 6.58
N ASP A 49 -0.89 -4.01 7.78
CA ASP A 49 -0.31 -2.70 7.95
C ASP A 49 1.21 -2.73 7.85
N THR A 50 1.75 -1.60 7.41
CA THR A 50 3.18 -1.30 7.52
C THR A 50 3.36 0.20 7.61
N ALA A 51 4.45 0.64 8.23
CA ALA A 51 4.76 2.05 8.35
C ALA A 51 6.26 2.29 8.43
N ASN A 52 6.67 3.52 8.09
CA ASN A 52 8.05 3.94 8.26
C ASN A 52 8.16 5.37 8.77
N THR A 53 9.24 5.58 9.52
CA THR A 53 9.60 6.84 10.16
C THR A 53 10.96 7.29 9.66
N SER A 54 11.24 8.58 9.77
CA SER A 54 12.54 9.14 9.37
C SER A 54 13.67 8.52 10.20
N LYS A 55 13.42 8.30 11.49
CA LYS A 55 14.33 7.58 12.39
C LYS A 55 14.50 6.12 11.99
N GLY A 56 13.40 5.40 11.72
CA GLY A 56 13.42 4.01 11.28
C GLY A 56 14.25 3.79 10.00
N LEU A 57 14.11 4.70 9.03
CA LEU A 57 14.92 4.67 7.82
C LEU A 57 16.40 4.93 8.10
N GLN A 58 16.74 5.91 8.96
CA GLN A 58 18.13 6.16 9.36
C GLN A 58 18.76 4.93 10.02
N ASP A 59 18.02 4.26 10.90
CA ASP A 59 18.49 3.04 11.58
C ASP A 59 18.70 1.88 10.60
N LEU A 60 17.84 1.74 9.57
CA LEU A 60 18.03 0.76 8.50
C LEU A 60 19.27 1.06 7.67
N VAL A 61 19.45 2.32 7.26
CA VAL A 61 20.63 2.77 6.49
C VAL A 61 21.91 2.48 7.27
N GLN A 62 21.98 2.87 8.54
CA GLN A 62 23.17 2.63 9.37
C GLN A 62 23.48 1.13 9.52
N ARG A 63 22.46 0.29 9.79
CA ARG A 63 22.64 -1.16 9.91
C ARG A 63 23.12 -1.79 8.61
N SER A 64 22.59 -1.34 7.47
CA SER A 64 22.99 -1.85 6.16
C SER A 64 24.45 -1.54 5.83
N LEU A 65 24.89 -0.30 6.09
CA LEU A 65 26.28 0.12 5.91
C LEU A 65 27.24 -0.66 6.83
N GLN A 66 26.87 -0.84 8.10
CA GLN A 66 27.68 -1.62 9.04
C GLN A 66 27.79 -3.10 8.64
N ALA A 67 26.74 -3.64 8.03
CA ALA A 67 26.72 -5.01 7.52
C ALA A 67 27.41 -5.17 6.15
N GLY A 68 27.83 -4.06 5.50
CA GLY A 68 28.40 -4.08 4.15
C GLY A 68 27.42 -4.51 3.06
N LYS A 69 26.11 -4.42 3.31
CA LYS A 69 25.07 -4.71 2.31
C LYS A 69 24.97 -3.61 1.26
N GLU A 70 25.25 -2.38 1.66
CA GLU A 70 25.25 -1.19 0.82
C GLU A 70 26.58 -0.45 0.95
N ASN A 71 27.00 0.22 -0.13
CA ASN A 71 28.32 0.87 -0.20
C ASN A 71 28.31 2.31 0.34
N ASP A 72 27.17 2.99 0.24
CA ASP A 72 27.03 4.38 0.62
C ASP A 72 25.64 4.71 1.16
N PRO A 73 25.50 5.78 1.97
CA PRO A 73 24.23 6.13 2.60
C PRO A 73 23.10 6.45 1.62
N GLN A 74 23.40 7.00 0.45
CA GLN A 74 22.38 7.40 -0.52
C GLN A 74 21.78 6.19 -1.23
N SER A 75 22.63 5.22 -1.61
CA SER A 75 22.18 3.91 -2.13
C SER A 75 21.30 3.20 -1.11
N ALA A 76 21.78 3.10 0.13
CA ALA A 76 21.03 2.47 1.22
C ALA A 76 19.68 3.17 1.48
N GLU A 77 19.66 4.50 1.55
CA GLU A 77 18.41 5.23 1.78
C GLU A 77 17.42 4.95 0.66
N HIS A 78 17.88 4.94 -0.60
CA HIS A 78 17.03 4.62 -1.74
C HIS A 78 16.49 3.19 -1.69
N ALA A 79 17.33 2.21 -1.34
CA ALA A 79 16.94 0.80 -1.25
C ALA A 79 15.86 0.56 -0.18
N TYR A 80 15.98 1.20 1.00
CA TYR A 80 15.09 0.91 2.13
C TYR A 80 13.90 1.87 2.28
N ARG A 81 13.94 3.06 1.66
CA ARG A 81 12.87 4.06 1.82
C ARG A 81 11.50 3.55 1.40
N TRP A 82 11.43 2.67 0.40
CA TRP A 82 10.17 2.08 -0.09
C TRP A 82 10.19 0.54 -0.10
N SER A 83 10.94 -0.07 0.83
CA SER A 83 10.96 -1.52 1.05
C SER A 83 10.12 -1.88 2.28
N PRO A 84 8.80 -2.10 2.15
CA PRO A 84 7.90 -2.32 3.29
C PRO A 84 8.33 -3.51 4.16
N CYS A 85 8.88 -4.57 3.58
CA CYS A 85 9.33 -5.75 4.33
C CYS A 85 10.57 -5.48 5.20
N ASP A 86 11.35 -4.44 4.88
CA ASP A 86 12.50 -4.02 5.69
C ASP A 86 12.12 -2.98 6.75
N TRP A 87 10.92 -2.39 6.68
CA TRP A 87 10.51 -1.32 7.58
C TRP A 87 10.34 -1.82 9.02
N PRO A 88 10.66 -0.99 10.03
CA PRO A 88 10.63 -1.40 11.43
C PRO A 88 9.23 -1.75 11.96
N TYR A 89 8.17 -1.23 11.33
CA TYR A 89 6.78 -1.42 11.75
C TYR A 89 5.98 -2.26 10.74
N HIS A 90 6.66 -3.11 9.98
CA HIS A 90 6.00 -4.09 9.14
C HIS A 90 5.25 -5.11 10.01
N LEU A 91 3.95 -5.30 9.76
CA LEU A 91 3.08 -6.23 10.49
C LEU A 91 2.89 -5.90 11.98
N GLU A 92 3.05 -4.63 12.37
CA GLU A 92 2.94 -4.22 13.78
C GLU A 92 1.57 -4.54 14.40
N ASN A 93 0.50 -4.48 13.61
CA ASN A 93 -0.86 -4.74 14.06
C ASN A 93 -1.51 -5.89 13.26
N GLU A 94 -0.73 -6.93 12.92
CA GLU A 94 -1.17 -8.03 12.06
C GLU A 94 -2.46 -8.72 12.54
N GLU A 95 -2.71 -8.73 13.85
CA GLU A 95 -3.87 -9.39 14.43
C GLU A 95 -5.19 -8.75 14.01
N LEU A 96 -5.16 -7.45 13.67
CA LEU A 96 -6.34 -6.71 13.20
C LEU A 96 -6.77 -7.14 11.79
N PHE A 97 -5.86 -7.77 11.03
CA PHE A 97 -6.07 -8.13 9.63
C PHE A 97 -6.51 -9.58 9.42
N HIS A 98 -6.77 -10.35 10.48
CA HIS A 98 -7.26 -11.73 10.35
C HIS A 98 -8.59 -11.82 9.58
N GLN A 99 -9.58 -11.00 9.93
CA GLN A 99 -10.89 -11.04 9.26
C GLN A 99 -10.83 -10.52 7.81
N PRO A 100 -10.15 -9.40 7.49
CA PRO A 100 -9.93 -9.00 6.11
C PRO A 100 -9.26 -10.10 5.27
N ASN A 101 -8.21 -10.74 5.81
CA ASN A 101 -7.50 -11.80 5.10
C ASN A 101 -8.36 -13.05 4.86
N PHE A 102 -9.18 -13.45 5.83
CA PHE A 102 -10.16 -14.52 5.64
C PHE A 102 -11.15 -14.19 4.49
N LEU A 103 -11.65 -12.95 4.44
CA LEU A 103 -12.58 -12.53 3.39
C LEU A 103 -11.92 -12.48 2.01
N LEU A 104 -10.67 -12.03 1.92
CA LEU A 104 -9.88 -12.07 0.68
C LEU A 104 -9.70 -13.51 0.18
N GLU A 105 -9.36 -14.44 1.08
CA GLU A 105 -9.20 -15.85 0.75
C GLU A 105 -10.49 -16.44 0.18
N GLU A 106 -11.66 -16.16 0.77
CA GLU A 106 -12.95 -16.66 0.29
C GLU A 106 -13.36 -16.05 -1.06
N ILE A 107 -13.04 -14.77 -1.29
CA ILE A 107 -13.26 -14.12 -2.58
C ILE A 107 -12.41 -14.80 -3.67
N TRP A 108 -11.11 -15.01 -3.40
CA TRP A 108 -10.21 -15.64 -4.37
C TRP A 108 -10.55 -17.10 -4.65
N LYS A 109 -10.88 -17.90 -3.61
CA LYS A 109 -11.40 -19.26 -3.79
C LYS A 109 -12.60 -19.32 -4.73
N THR A 110 -13.50 -18.34 -4.63
CA THR A 110 -14.70 -18.28 -5.47
C THR A 110 -14.33 -17.88 -6.91
N ALA A 111 -13.46 -16.88 -7.07
CA ALA A 111 -13.07 -16.36 -8.38
C ALA A 111 -12.29 -17.40 -9.20
N ASP A 112 -11.28 -18.01 -8.60
CA ASP A 112 -10.39 -18.99 -9.26
C ASP A 112 -11.11 -20.29 -9.62
N ALA A 113 -12.20 -20.62 -8.92
CA ALA A 113 -13.03 -21.77 -9.26
C ALA A 113 -13.95 -21.53 -10.47
N CYS A 114 -14.11 -20.28 -10.93
CA CYS A 114 -15.09 -19.91 -11.94
C CYS A 114 -14.48 -19.68 -13.33
N SER A 115 -13.64 -18.65 -13.50
CA SER A 115 -13.01 -18.29 -14.78
C SER A 115 -11.92 -17.22 -14.62
N ASP A 116 -11.05 -17.06 -15.61
CA ASP A 116 -10.05 -15.97 -15.65
C ASP A 116 -10.73 -14.59 -15.64
N GLU A 117 -11.88 -14.44 -16.32
CA GLU A 117 -12.64 -13.19 -16.30
C GLU A 117 -13.25 -12.89 -14.92
N ASP A 118 -13.58 -13.92 -14.12
CA ASP A 118 -14.01 -13.73 -12.73
C ASP A 118 -12.84 -13.28 -11.84
N SER A 119 -11.65 -13.86 -12.02
CA SER A 119 -10.44 -13.43 -11.31
C SER A 119 -10.06 -11.98 -11.64
N ASP A 120 -10.21 -11.55 -12.89
CA ASP A 120 -10.05 -10.14 -13.29
C ASP A 120 -11.09 -9.20 -12.64
N ARG A 121 -12.35 -9.63 -12.60
CA ARG A 121 -13.40 -8.86 -11.91
C ARG A 121 -13.12 -8.76 -10.41
N ALA A 122 -12.67 -9.85 -9.79
CA ALA A 122 -12.33 -9.88 -8.37
C ALA A 122 -11.16 -8.95 -8.06
N TYR A 123 -10.10 -9.00 -8.87
CA TYR A 123 -8.97 -8.08 -8.77
C TYR A 123 -9.40 -6.63 -8.75
N LEU A 124 -10.23 -6.19 -9.72
CA LEU A 124 -10.69 -4.81 -9.81
C LEU A 124 -11.58 -4.42 -8.63
N ALA A 125 -12.48 -5.31 -8.21
CA ALA A 125 -13.37 -5.06 -7.08
C ALA A 125 -12.60 -4.95 -5.76
N ILE A 126 -11.61 -5.81 -5.52
CA ILE A 126 -10.76 -5.74 -4.32
C ILE A 126 -9.93 -4.46 -4.36
N HIS A 127 -9.32 -4.11 -5.50
CA HIS A 127 -8.58 -2.88 -5.65
C HIS A 127 -9.43 -1.64 -5.31
N ASP A 128 -10.64 -1.55 -5.86
CA ASP A 128 -11.55 -0.44 -5.60
C ASP A 128 -11.91 -0.35 -4.09
N VAL A 129 -12.05 -1.49 -3.40
CA VAL A 129 -12.24 -1.53 -1.93
C VAL A 129 -11.03 -0.94 -1.19
N PHE A 130 -9.81 -1.34 -1.54
CA PHE A 130 -8.59 -0.84 -0.89
C PHE A 130 -8.42 0.68 -1.07
N ILE A 131 -8.68 1.18 -2.28
CA ILE A 131 -8.65 2.62 -2.57
C ILE A 131 -9.75 3.36 -1.81
N ALA A 132 -10.97 2.83 -1.77
CA ALA A 132 -12.09 3.45 -1.04
C ALA A 132 -11.79 3.58 0.46
N VAL A 133 -11.30 2.50 1.09
CA VAL A 133 -10.92 2.51 2.51
C VAL A 133 -9.78 3.50 2.75
N SER A 134 -8.74 3.48 1.93
CA SER A 134 -7.58 4.37 2.06
C SER A 134 -7.97 5.86 1.92
N LYS A 135 -8.87 6.19 0.98
CA LYS A 135 -9.44 7.55 0.85
C LYS A 135 -10.24 7.96 2.08
N LYS A 136 -11.06 7.06 2.61
CA LYS A 136 -11.87 7.33 3.81
C LYS A 136 -11.00 7.63 5.03
N ILE A 137 -9.93 6.85 5.21
CA ILE A 137 -8.93 7.07 6.25
C ILE A 137 -8.25 8.43 6.08
N ARG A 138 -7.81 8.78 4.86
CA ARG A 138 -7.24 10.11 4.58
C ARG A 138 -8.22 11.23 4.98
N GLN A 139 -9.49 11.09 4.61
CA GLN A 139 -10.53 12.08 4.90
C GLN A 139 -10.89 12.18 6.39
N SER A 140 -10.60 11.14 7.18
CA SER A 140 -10.87 11.15 8.62
C SER A 140 -9.97 12.10 9.42
N GLY A 141 -8.83 12.50 8.86
CA GLY A 141 -7.83 13.33 9.54
C GLY A 141 -7.00 12.59 10.61
N ILE A 142 -7.13 11.27 10.74
CA ILE A 142 -6.28 10.47 11.66
C ILE A 142 -4.82 10.49 11.18
N VAL A 143 -4.60 10.36 9.87
CA VAL A 143 -3.26 10.39 9.27
C VAL A 143 -2.84 11.85 9.06
N PRO A 144 -1.67 12.29 9.58
CA PRO A 144 -1.16 13.64 9.35
C PRO A 144 -1.10 14.02 7.87
N ASP A 145 -1.34 15.29 7.56
CA ASP A 145 -1.39 15.80 6.19
C ASP A 145 -0.06 15.66 5.43
N ASP A 146 1.06 15.56 6.15
CA ASP A 146 2.40 15.41 5.60
C ASP A 146 2.92 13.96 5.60
N CYS A 147 2.12 13.01 6.11
CA CYS A 147 2.38 11.57 6.08
C CYS A 147 1.65 10.94 4.89
N LEU A 148 2.34 10.21 4.02
CA LEU A 148 1.74 9.51 2.89
C LEU A 148 0.92 8.30 3.37
N ILE A 149 -0.24 8.04 2.76
CA ILE A 149 -0.85 6.69 2.81
C ILE A 149 -0.68 6.00 1.47
N ALA A 150 -0.03 4.83 1.49
CA ALA A 150 0.33 4.09 0.29
C ALA A 150 -0.29 2.70 0.26
N LEU A 151 -0.35 2.13 -0.94
CA LEU A 151 -0.69 0.74 -1.20
C LEU A 151 0.53 0.08 -1.82
N LEU A 152 1.18 -0.78 -1.03
CA LEU A 152 2.49 -1.34 -1.34
C LEU A 152 2.41 -2.85 -1.55
N ALA A 153 3.14 -3.35 -2.54
CA ALA A 153 3.35 -4.78 -2.75
C ALA A 153 4.83 -5.09 -2.98
N GLY A 154 5.23 -6.35 -2.73
CA GLY A 154 6.62 -6.79 -2.79
C GLY A 154 7.32 -6.47 -4.11
N ASP A 155 6.74 -6.95 -5.23
CA ASP A 155 7.30 -6.78 -6.58
C ASP A 155 6.70 -5.58 -7.34
N GLN A 156 6.19 -4.59 -6.61
CA GLN A 156 5.50 -3.46 -7.20
C GLN A 156 6.45 -2.50 -7.91
N SER A 157 6.07 -2.05 -9.11
CA SER A 157 6.81 -1.01 -9.82
C SER A 157 6.67 0.37 -9.15
N ASP A 158 7.66 1.24 -9.35
CA ASP A 158 7.59 2.61 -8.86
C ASP A 158 6.44 3.40 -9.51
N GLU A 159 6.09 3.07 -10.76
CA GLU A 159 4.96 3.68 -11.45
C GLU A 159 3.64 3.34 -10.78
N SER A 160 3.43 2.08 -10.39
CA SER A 160 2.20 1.68 -9.68
C SER A 160 2.14 2.25 -8.27
N ARG A 161 3.29 2.37 -7.57
CA ARG A 161 3.36 3.10 -6.29
C ARG A 161 2.87 4.53 -6.46
N VAL A 162 3.35 5.23 -7.49
CA VAL A 162 2.95 6.61 -7.78
C VAL A 162 1.46 6.68 -8.11
N VAL A 163 0.96 5.84 -9.01
CA VAL A 163 -0.46 5.86 -9.41
C VAL A 163 -1.38 5.59 -8.22
N ASN A 164 -1.08 4.57 -7.42
CA ASN A 164 -1.85 4.28 -6.20
C ASN A 164 -1.81 5.45 -5.21
N ALA A 165 -0.65 6.08 -5.03
CA ALA A 165 -0.50 7.24 -4.17
C ALA A 165 -1.31 8.45 -4.68
N GLU A 166 -1.37 8.69 -5.99
CA GLU A 166 -2.18 9.74 -6.63
C GLU A 166 -3.67 9.54 -6.46
N GLU A 167 -4.13 8.28 -6.41
CA GLU A 167 -5.53 8.00 -6.16
C GLU A 167 -5.95 8.37 -4.73
N ILE A 168 -5.06 8.21 -3.75
CA ILE A 168 -5.41 8.34 -2.33
C ILE A 168 -5.10 9.74 -1.78
N ASN A 169 -4.00 10.37 -2.23
CA ASN A 169 -3.41 11.53 -1.58
C ASN A 169 -3.54 12.81 -2.40
N ALA A 170 -3.38 13.95 -1.75
CA ALA A 170 -3.34 15.24 -2.43
C ALA A 170 -2.11 15.33 -3.37
N PRO A 171 -2.23 15.96 -4.56
CA PRO A 171 -1.13 16.04 -5.53
C PRO A 171 0.16 16.65 -4.96
N GLY A 172 0.03 17.68 -4.11
CA GLY A 172 1.19 18.31 -3.46
C GLY A 172 1.95 17.38 -2.51
N LEU A 173 1.23 16.47 -1.84
CA LEU A 173 1.84 15.46 -0.98
C LEU A 173 2.59 14.43 -1.84
N VAL A 174 1.96 13.90 -2.89
CA VAL A 174 2.60 12.93 -3.79
C VAL A 174 3.87 13.53 -4.42
N ALA A 175 3.82 14.79 -4.86
CA ALA A 175 4.98 15.48 -5.42
C ALA A 175 6.18 15.57 -4.47
N LYS A 176 5.94 15.65 -3.15
CA LYS A 176 7.00 15.65 -2.12
C LYS A 176 7.73 14.30 -2.04
N PHE A 177 7.02 13.20 -2.27
CA PHE A 177 7.56 11.84 -2.18
C PHE A 177 8.04 11.29 -3.52
N LEU A 178 7.64 11.91 -4.64
CA LEU A 178 8.02 11.51 -5.99
C LEU A 178 9.53 11.32 -6.21
N PRO A 179 10.43 12.17 -5.68
CA PRO A 179 11.88 11.95 -5.84
C PRO A 179 12.40 10.65 -5.22
N GLY A 180 11.65 10.06 -4.29
CA GLY A 180 11.95 8.75 -3.72
C GLY A 180 11.57 7.59 -4.62
N PHE A 181 10.63 7.80 -5.55
CA PHE A 181 10.29 6.86 -6.61
C PHE A 181 11.11 7.19 -7.86
N ARG A 182 11.56 6.20 -8.63
CA ARG A 182 12.24 6.38 -9.92
C ARG A 182 11.39 5.85 -11.07
N PRO A 183 10.16 6.39 -11.28
CA PRO A 183 9.28 5.88 -12.32
C PRO A 183 9.84 6.20 -13.72
N ASP A 184 9.69 5.25 -14.64
CA ASP A 184 9.81 5.51 -16.06
C ASP A 184 8.61 6.34 -16.53
N ALA A 185 8.89 7.48 -17.17
CA ALA A 185 7.86 8.43 -17.54
C ALA A 185 6.86 7.88 -18.56
N ALA A 186 7.29 7.00 -19.47
CA ALA A 186 6.42 6.41 -20.49
C ALA A 186 5.50 5.36 -19.86
N ARG A 187 6.04 4.47 -19.02
CA ARG A 187 5.25 3.48 -18.27
C ARG A 187 4.25 4.15 -17.33
N LEU A 188 4.67 5.20 -16.62
CA LEU A 188 3.79 5.96 -15.73
C LEU A 188 2.64 6.63 -16.49
N ALA A 189 2.93 7.22 -17.67
CA ALA A 189 1.90 7.79 -18.52
C ALA A 189 0.90 6.73 -19.03
N GLN A 190 1.40 5.55 -19.41
CA GLN A 190 0.57 4.42 -19.83
C GLN A 190 -0.33 3.92 -18.70
N LEU A 191 0.19 3.75 -17.49
CA LEU A 191 -0.58 3.30 -16.32
C LEU A 191 -1.64 4.35 -15.91
N ARG A 192 -1.31 5.63 -15.93
CA ARG A 192 -2.31 6.69 -15.70
C ARG A 192 -3.42 6.68 -16.74
N ALA A 193 -3.12 6.34 -17.99
CA ALA A 193 -4.12 6.24 -19.05
C ALA A 193 -5.03 5.02 -18.85
N SER A 194 -4.48 3.85 -18.52
CA SER A 194 -5.28 2.62 -18.28
C SER A 194 -6.21 2.76 -17.08
N ARG A 195 -5.82 3.49 -16.04
CA ARG A 195 -6.66 3.75 -14.85
C ARG A 195 -7.87 4.63 -15.13
N ARG A 196 -7.75 5.54 -16.12
CA ARG A 196 -8.82 6.47 -16.52
C ARG A 196 -9.83 5.83 -17.46
N ASP A 197 -9.48 4.71 -18.09
CA ASP A 197 -10.35 4.01 -19.02
C ASP A 197 -10.91 2.73 -18.36
N PRO A 198 -12.20 2.72 -17.97
CA PRO A 198 -12.82 1.56 -17.36
C PRO A 198 -12.76 0.30 -18.22
N ILE A 199 -12.63 0.44 -19.55
CA ILE A 199 -12.60 -0.65 -20.52
C ILE A 199 -11.20 -1.29 -20.59
N ASN A 200 -10.14 -0.53 -20.25
CA ASN A 200 -8.75 -0.96 -20.40
C ASN A 200 -8.03 -1.24 -19.06
N ARG A 201 -8.76 -1.45 -17.96
CA ARG A 201 -8.19 -1.75 -16.63
C ARG A 201 -7.52 -3.14 -16.50
N HIS A 202 -7.37 -3.92 -17.58
CA HIS A 202 -6.82 -5.28 -17.55
C HIS A 202 -5.29 -5.39 -17.40
N PHE A 203 -4.56 -4.29 -17.20
CA PHE A 203 -3.13 -4.37 -16.96
C PHE A 203 -2.86 -4.76 -15.50
N ARG A 204 -2.71 -6.05 -15.26
CA ARG A 204 -1.95 -6.58 -14.11
C ARG A 204 -0.46 -6.26 -14.34
N GLU A 205 0.25 -5.88 -13.29
CA GLU A 205 1.71 -5.63 -13.36
C GLU A 205 2.51 -6.86 -13.79
#